data_AF-A0A7W9SEF9-F1
#
_entry.id   AF-A0A7W9SEF9-F1
#
_cell.length_a   1.000
_cell.length_b   1.000
_cell.length_c   1.000
_cell.angle_alpha   90.00
_cell.angle_beta   90.00
_cell.angle_gamma   90.00
#
_symmetry.space_group_name_H-M   'P 1'
#
loop_
_entity.id
_entity.type
_entity.pdbx_description
1 polymer ?
#
loop_
_entity_poly.entity_id
_entity_poly.type
_entity_poly.pdbx_seq_one_letter_code
_entity_poly.pdbx_strand_id
1 'polypeptide(L)'
;MPTLRFLNLEEEKRRRILEAAKKEFSSYDYDKVSINRIIQESEISRGAFYTYFPDKDDLLVYLFEAEEDKAVGHFMEIMARNNGNFFQSIQEWVIEIVKIRKKQIVQDSFAMFYRSGFLKNLSLASMKSHMDRGRRDNIDVVLEAIPKDYFPKTLSEEEKGIGIQTAFSLASLSLLQSFSIEKRKEGLSDPEDDKEQEAFIEQILYVFQKQIQLLEKALGGKE
;
A
#
# COMPACT_ATOMS: atom_id res chain seq x y z
N MET A 1 -3.18 12.55 12.96
CA MET A 1 -3.52 13.49 11.89
C MET A 1 -2.69 14.75 11.95
N PRO A 2 -2.26 15.28 10.80
CA PRO A 2 -1.61 16.59 10.74
C PRO A 2 -2.58 17.71 11.11
N THR A 3 -2.04 18.84 11.55
CA THR A 3 -2.81 20.08 11.72
C THR A 3 -3.08 20.77 10.38
N LEU A 4 -4.09 21.64 10.32
CA LEU A 4 -4.36 22.49 9.14
C LEU A 4 -3.13 23.33 8.73
N ARG A 5 -2.29 23.70 9.70
CA ARG A 5 -1.04 24.43 9.43
C ARG A 5 -0.08 23.62 8.57
N PHE A 6 0.00 22.31 8.78
CA PHE A 6 0.81 21.43 7.96
C PHE A 6 0.25 21.31 6.54
N LEU A 7 -1.08 21.17 6.40
CA LEU A 7 -1.73 21.03 5.09
C LEU A 7 -1.55 22.27 4.22
N ASN A 8 -1.49 23.46 4.83
CA ASN A 8 -1.30 24.75 4.17
C ASN A 8 0.18 25.14 3.97
N LEU A 9 1.14 24.25 4.24
CA LEU A 9 2.55 24.53 3.93
C LEU A 9 2.79 24.59 2.43
N GLU A 10 3.77 25.42 2.03
CA GLU A 10 4.38 25.35 0.71
C GLU A 10 4.76 23.90 0.36
N GLU A 11 4.47 23.50 -0.87
CA GLU A 11 4.58 22.10 -1.31
C GLU A 11 5.98 21.53 -1.08
N GLU A 12 7.02 22.30 -1.39
CA GLU A 12 8.41 21.90 -1.16
C GLU A 12 8.72 21.65 0.32
N LYS A 13 8.20 22.48 1.23
CA LYS A 13 8.40 22.30 2.67
C LYS A 13 7.66 21.07 3.17
N ARG A 14 6.44 20.85 2.71
CA ARG A 14 5.65 19.66 3.02
C ARG A 14 6.37 18.40 2.51
N ARG A 15 6.85 18.42 1.28
CA ARG A 15 7.60 17.33 0.64
C ARG A 15 8.84 16.95 1.44
N ARG A 16 9.69 17.91 1.81
CA ARG A 16 10.89 17.64 2.63
C ARG A 16 10.59 16.98 3.97
N ILE A 17 9.54 17.43 4.66
CA ILE A 17 9.13 16.82 5.94
C ILE A 17 8.71 15.35 5.74
N LEU A 18 7.90 15.09 4.70
CA LEU A 18 7.41 13.74 4.42
C LEU A 18 8.53 12.80 3.93
N GLU A 19 9.48 13.30 3.14
CA GLU A 19 10.65 12.52 2.70
C GLU A 19 11.57 12.17 3.88
N ALA A 20 11.87 13.13 4.75
CA ALA A 20 12.65 12.89 5.97
C ALA A 20 11.96 11.86 6.87
N ALA A 21 10.64 11.98 7.04
CA ALA A 21 9.86 11.03 7.81
C ALA A 21 9.87 9.64 7.18
N LYS A 22 9.60 9.52 5.87
CA LYS A 22 9.59 8.25 5.15
C LYS A 22 10.93 7.54 5.24
N LYS A 23 12.04 8.28 5.07
CA LYS A 23 13.41 7.76 5.24
C LYS A 23 13.66 7.23 6.66
N GLU A 24 13.22 7.97 7.67
CA GLU A 24 13.36 7.55 9.06
C GLU A 24 12.56 6.26 9.36
N PHE A 25 11.29 6.21 8.95
CA PHE A 25 10.43 5.04 9.16
C PHE A 25 10.83 3.83 8.30
N SER A 26 11.43 4.02 7.13
CA SER A 26 11.95 2.91 6.30
C SER A 26 13.27 2.35 6.83
N SER A 27 14.03 3.15 7.59
CA SER A 27 15.36 2.77 8.11
C SER A 27 15.32 2.09 9.48
N TYR A 28 14.36 2.47 10.34
CA TYR A 28 14.33 2.03 11.74
C TYR A 28 13.02 1.34 12.10
N ASP A 29 13.10 0.34 12.99
CA ASP A 29 11.91 -0.23 13.62
C ASP A 29 11.17 0.85 14.41
N TYR A 30 9.83 0.73 14.49
CA TYR A 30 8.96 1.77 15.04
C TYR A 30 9.42 2.39 16.36
N ASP A 31 9.85 1.56 17.31
CA ASP A 31 10.29 2.00 18.64
C ASP A 31 11.58 2.84 18.59
N LYS A 32 12.40 2.63 17.56
CA LYS A 32 13.70 3.30 17.35
C LYS A 32 13.59 4.58 16.53
N VAL A 33 12.43 4.85 15.90
CA VAL A 33 12.17 6.08 15.14
C VAL A 33 12.33 7.31 16.03
N SER A 34 13.09 8.29 15.55
CA SER A 34 13.43 9.52 16.27
C SER A 34 12.88 10.76 15.58
N ILE A 35 11.97 11.46 16.27
CA ILE A 35 11.47 12.77 15.85
C ILE A 35 12.63 13.77 15.67
N ASN A 36 13.68 13.69 16.49
CA ASN A 36 14.82 14.61 16.36
C ASN A 36 15.58 14.41 15.04
N ARG A 37 15.72 13.17 14.55
CA ARG A 37 16.35 12.91 13.25
C ARG A 37 15.49 13.44 12.10
N ILE A 38 14.16 13.25 12.17
CA ILE A 38 13.22 13.82 11.22
C ILE A 38 13.33 15.36 11.18
N ILE A 39 13.38 16.00 12.36
CA ILE A 39 13.53 17.47 12.49
C ILE A 39 14.82 17.95 11.82
N GLN A 40 15.94 17.26 12.07
CA GLN A 40 17.24 17.61 11.50
C GLN A 40 17.26 17.46 9.97
N GLU A 41 16.81 16.31 9.47
CA GLU A 41 16.81 16.00 8.03
C GLU A 41 15.82 16.90 7.24
N SER A 42 14.67 17.25 7.84
CA SER A 42 13.69 18.14 7.20
C SER A 42 13.97 19.64 7.37
N GLU A 43 15.05 19.98 8.08
CA GLU A 43 15.47 21.36 8.36
C GLU A 43 14.37 22.23 8.99
N ILE A 44 13.58 21.66 9.91
CA ILE A 44 12.58 22.40 10.69
C ILE A 44 13.03 22.56 12.14
N SER A 45 12.38 23.45 12.90
CA SER A 45 12.60 23.52 14.34
C SER A 45 11.75 22.47 15.06
N ARG A 46 12.15 22.09 16.28
CA ARG A 46 11.35 21.20 17.13
C ARG A 46 9.95 21.75 17.40
N GLY A 47 9.83 23.06 17.66
CA GLY A 47 8.53 23.70 17.84
C GLY A 47 7.65 23.64 16.58
N ALA A 48 8.25 23.72 15.39
CA ALA A 48 7.53 23.57 14.12
C ALA A 48 6.97 22.15 13.96
N PHE A 49 7.75 21.11 14.28
CA PHE A 49 7.26 19.72 14.24
C PHE A 49 5.98 19.54 15.06
N TYR A 50 6.00 19.93 16.34
CA TYR A 50 4.85 19.80 17.23
C TYR A 50 3.68 20.74 16.90
N THR A 51 3.91 21.74 16.04
CA THR A 51 2.83 22.55 15.46
C THR A 51 2.13 21.80 14.30
N TYR A 52 2.82 20.87 13.66
CA TYR A 52 2.33 20.11 12.50
C TYR A 52 1.74 18.76 12.87
N PHE A 53 2.41 18.02 13.76
CA PHE A 53 2.03 16.68 14.20
C PHE A 53 2.09 16.59 15.73
N PRO A 54 1.07 16.04 16.39
CA PRO A 54 1.12 15.82 17.84
C PRO A 54 2.26 14.88 18.25
N ASP A 55 2.44 13.78 17.52
CA ASP A 55 3.48 12.79 17.75
C ASP A 55 3.90 12.06 16.45
N LYS A 56 4.75 11.04 16.60
CA LYS A 56 5.20 10.22 15.46
C LYS A 56 4.14 9.24 14.96
N ASP A 57 3.15 8.90 15.77
CA ASP A 57 2.06 7.99 15.41
C ASP A 57 1.16 8.69 14.39
N ASP A 58 0.80 9.95 14.67
CA ASP A 58 0.00 10.79 13.79
C ASP A 58 0.69 11.10 12.45
N LEU A 59 2.02 11.24 12.47
CA LEU A 59 2.84 11.38 11.26
C LEU A 59 2.86 10.09 10.45
N LEU A 60 3.02 8.94 11.11
CA LEU A 60 3.02 7.64 10.43
C LEU A 60 1.67 7.33 9.79
N VAL A 61 0.56 7.58 10.50
CA VAL A 61 -0.79 7.40 9.95
C VAL A 61 -0.96 8.26 8.70
N TYR A 62 -0.53 9.52 8.73
CA TYR A 62 -0.61 10.40 7.56
C TYR A 62 0.26 9.91 6.38
N LEU A 63 1.43 9.35 6.65
CA LEU A 63 2.25 8.71 5.61
C LEU A 63 1.55 7.50 4.99
N PHE A 64 0.88 6.67 5.78
CA PHE A 64 0.12 5.54 5.26
C PHE A 64 -1.08 5.98 4.43
N GLU A 65 -1.87 6.95 4.91
CA GLU A 65 -2.97 7.53 4.14
C GLU A 65 -2.48 8.07 2.78
N ALA A 66 -1.33 8.73 2.74
CA ALA A 66 -0.76 9.26 1.49
C ALA A 66 -0.26 8.16 0.54
N GLU A 67 0.27 7.04 1.05
CA GLU A 67 0.68 5.91 0.21
C GLU A 67 -0.53 5.10 -0.28
N GLU A 68 -1.56 4.98 0.56
CA GLU A 68 -2.85 4.37 0.21
C GLU A 68 -3.57 5.18 -0.88
N ASP A 69 -3.64 6.50 -0.75
CA ASP A 69 -4.26 7.38 -1.75
C ASP A 69 -3.57 7.25 -3.12
N LYS A 70 -2.23 7.10 -3.15
CA LYS A 70 -1.47 6.82 -4.39
C LYS A 70 -1.79 5.44 -4.96
N ALA A 71 -1.85 4.42 -4.11
CA ALA A 71 -2.13 3.05 -4.51
C ALA A 71 -3.54 2.93 -5.13
N VAL A 72 -4.54 3.54 -4.48
CA VAL A 72 -5.92 3.62 -4.97
C VAL A 72 -5.97 4.41 -6.28
N GLY A 73 -5.35 5.59 -6.36
CA GLY A 73 -5.32 6.38 -7.60
C GLY A 73 -4.77 5.58 -8.79
N HIS A 74 -3.63 4.91 -8.60
CA HIS A 74 -3.02 4.07 -9.62
C HIS A 74 -3.90 2.86 -9.99
N PHE A 75 -4.53 2.19 -9.01
CA PHE A 75 -5.47 1.11 -9.29
C PHE A 75 -6.67 1.59 -10.10
N MET A 76 -7.19 2.78 -9.82
CA MET A 76 -8.31 3.37 -10.56
C MET A 76 -7.94 3.72 -12.01
N GLU A 77 -6.70 4.14 -12.27
CA GLU A 77 -6.20 4.31 -13.64
C GLU A 77 -6.18 2.98 -14.41
N ILE A 78 -5.78 1.88 -13.75
CA ILE A 78 -5.80 0.53 -14.34
C ILE A 78 -7.24 0.09 -14.60
N MET A 79 -8.14 0.27 -13.64
CA MET A 79 -9.57 0.00 -13.81
C MET A 79 -10.14 0.74 -15.02
N ALA A 80 -9.81 2.02 -15.18
CA ALA A 80 -10.23 2.81 -16.34
C ALA A 80 -9.67 2.23 -17.67
N ARG A 81 -8.38 1.85 -17.72
CA ARG A 81 -7.78 1.21 -18.89
C ARG A 81 -8.44 -0.13 -19.25
N ASN A 82 -8.88 -0.87 -18.24
CA ASN A 82 -9.51 -2.18 -18.39
C ASN A 82 -11.05 -2.10 -18.44
N ASN A 83 -11.63 -0.92 -18.68
CA ASN A 83 -13.07 -0.70 -18.79
C ASN A 83 -13.86 -1.21 -17.57
N GLY A 84 -13.29 -1.07 -16.37
CA GLY A 84 -13.89 -1.49 -15.12
C GLY A 84 -13.80 -3.00 -14.84
N ASN A 85 -13.02 -3.76 -15.63
CA ASN A 85 -12.79 -5.18 -15.34
C ASN A 85 -11.91 -5.34 -14.08
N PHE A 86 -12.54 -5.65 -12.96
CA PHE A 86 -11.88 -5.75 -11.65
C PHE A 86 -10.81 -6.83 -11.59
N PHE A 87 -11.12 -8.08 -11.96
CA PHE A 87 -10.18 -9.19 -11.83
C PHE A 87 -8.98 -9.06 -12.77
N GLN A 88 -9.17 -8.48 -13.96
CA GLN A 88 -8.06 -8.12 -14.83
C GLN A 88 -7.22 -7.00 -14.22
N SER A 89 -7.86 -5.98 -13.67
CA SER A 89 -7.17 -4.81 -13.10
C SER A 89 -6.36 -5.14 -11.86
N ILE A 90 -6.85 -6.00 -10.97
CA ILE A 90 -6.09 -6.41 -9.78
C ILE A 90 -4.88 -7.26 -10.16
N GLN A 91 -4.99 -8.09 -11.21
CA GLN A 91 -3.86 -8.83 -11.75
C GLN A 91 -2.80 -7.90 -12.33
N GLU A 92 -3.21 -6.96 -13.17
CA GLU A 92 -2.30 -5.99 -13.77
C GLU A 92 -1.63 -5.10 -12.72
N TRP A 93 -2.40 -4.65 -11.71
CA TRP A 93 -1.88 -3.83 -10.62
C TRP A 93 -0.76 -4.54 -9.84
N VAL A 94 -0.97 -5.80 -9.44
CA VAL A 94 0.09 -6.58 -8.76
C VAL A 94 1.33 -6.72 -9.63
N ILE A 95 1.16 -7.00 -10.93
CA ILE A 95 2.28 -7.12 -11.87
C ILE A 95 3.03 -5.78 -11.99
N GLU A 96 2.33 -4.66 -12.12
CA GLU A 96 2.95 -3.33 -12.22
C GLU A 96 3.74 -2.97 -10.96
N ILE A 97 3.18 -3.23 -9.77
CA ILE A 97 3.90 -3.01 -8.50
C ILE A 97 5.15 -3.90 -8.41
N VAL A 98 5.06 -5.19 -8.80
CA VAL A 98 6.21 -6.11 -8.81
C VAL A 98 7.29 -5.68 -9.82
N LYS A 99 6.92 -5.06 -10.94
CA LYS A 99 7.90 -4.53 -11.92
C LYS A 99 8.70 -3.35 -11.36
N ILE A 100 8.06 -2.50 -10.55
CA ILE A 100 8.71 -1.31 -9.99
C ILE A 100 9.33 -1.55 -8.61
N ARG A 101 9.23 -2.76 -8.06
CA ARG A 101 9.65 -3.08 -6.68
C ARG A 101 11.08 -2.70 -6.34
N LYS A 102 12.02 -2.83 -7.30
CA LYS A 102 13.44 -2.50 -7.12
C LYS A 102 13.71 -0.99 -7.08
N LYS A 103 12.71 -0.15 -7.36
CA LYS A 103 12.86 1.31 -7.23
C LYS A 103 12.93 1.67 -5.75
N GLN A 104 13.93 2.46 -5.37
CA GLN A 104 14.16 2.89 -3.98
C GLN A 104 12.89 3.40 -3.30
N ILE A 105 12.10 4.24 -3.98
CA ILE A 105 10.87 4.81 -3.43
C ILE A 105 9.84 3.74 -3.02
N VAL A 106 9.77 2.63 -3.75
CA VAL A 106 8.86 1.52 -3.49
C VAL A 106 9.41 0.67 -2.34
N GLN A 107 10.72 0.38 -2.36
CA GLN A 107 11.40 -0.30 -1.25
C GLN A 107 11.24 0.47 0.06
N ASP A 108 11.34 1.80 0.04
CA ASP A 108 11.14 2.65 1.21
C ASP A 108 9.71 2.55 1.74
N SER A 109 8.69 2.58 0.87
CA SER A 109 7.28 2.39 1.27
C SER A 109 7.06 1.04 1.94
N PHE A 110 7.56 -0.04 1.34
CA PHE A 110 7.41 -1.39 1.88
C PHE A 110 8.22 -1.60 3.17
N ALA A 111 9.43 -1.03 3.24
CA ALA A 111 10.25 -1.07 4.44
C ALA A 111 9.57 -0.33 5.59
N MET A 112 9.02 0.87 5.34
CA MET A 112 8.19 1.62 6.30
C MET A 112 7.02 0.78 6.79
N PHE A 113 6.25 0.18 5.87
CA PHE A 113 5.13 -0.69 6.22
C PHE A 113 5.55 -1.84 7.13
N TYR A 114 6.62 -2.56 6.78
CA TYR A 114 7.11 -3.69 7.57
C TYR A 114 7.67 -3.28 8.95
N ARG A 115 8.48 -2.21 8.99
CA ARG A 115 9.19 -1.77 10.21
C ARG A 115 8.31 -1.02 11.20
N SER A 116 7.21 -0.44 10.73
CA SER A 116 6.20 0.16 11.59
C SER A 116 5.53 -0.85 12.54
N GLY A 117 5.73 -2.15 12.32
CA GLY A 117 5.04 -3.18 13.07
C GLY A 117 3.57 -3.34 12.65
N PHE A 118 3.12 -2.71 11.56
CA PHE A 118 1.76 -2.85 11.03
C PHE A 118 1.30 -4.32 10.94
N LEU A 119 2.17 -5.22 10.45
CA LEU A 119 1.88 -6.65 10.38
C LEU A 119 1.75 -7.33 11.76
N LYS A 120 2.45 -6.83 12.79
CA LYS A 120 2.34 -7.30 14.17
C LYS A 120 1.15 -6.68 14.91
N ASN A 121 0.76 -5.48 14.51
CA ASN A 121 -0.27 -4.64 15.10
C ASN A 121 -1.45 -4.47 14.13
N LEU A 122 -1.84 -5.54 13.43
CA LEU A 122 -3.00 -5.60 12.53
C LEU A 122 -4.32 -5.11 13.17
N SER A 123 -4.32 -4.75 14.46
CA SER A 123 -5.42 -4.11 15.19
C SER A 123 -5.31 -2.59 15.38
N LEU A 124 -4.13 -1.95 15.38
CA LEU A 124 -4.02 -0.53 15.78
C LEU A 124 -4.23 0.46 14.62
N ALA A 125 -3.73 0.13 13.43
CA ALA A 125 -3.86 1.00 12.25
C ALA A 125 -5.23 0.85 11.56
N SER A 126 -5.78 -0.37 11.57
CA SER A 126 -7.12 -0.72 11.08
C SER A 126 -8.26 -0.24 11.99
N MET A 127 -8.06 -0.17 13.32
CA MET A 127 -9.11 0.34 14.23
C MET A 127 -9.19 1.87 14.30
N LYS A 128 -8.10 2.61 14.03
CA LYS A 128 -8.08 4.08 14.20
C LYS A 128 -8.34 4.86 12.90
N SER A 129 -8.02 4.31 11.73
CA SER A 129 -8.26 4.99 10.43
C SER A 129 -9.69 4.81 9.92
N HIS A 130 -10.30 3.63 10.11
CA HIS A 130 -11.65 3.33 9.62
C HIS A 130 -12.77 3.94 10.48
N MET A 131 -12.52 4.21 11.76
CA MET A 131 -13.61 4.54 12.69
C MET A 131 -14.00 6.02 12.79
N ASP A 132 -13.18 6.98 12.32
CA ASP A 132 -13.38 8.37 12.79
C ASP A 132 -13.73 9.45 11.76
N ARG A 133 -13.62 9.24 10.44
CA ARG A 133 -13.97 10.31 9.48
C ARG A 133 -14.50 9.74 8.18
N GLY A 134 -15.56 10.37 7.65
CA GLY A 134 -16.26 10.01 6.40
C GLY A 134 -15.44 10.09 5.10
N ARG A 135 -14.22 9.53 5.10
CA ARG A 135 -13.51 9.04 3.93
C ARG A 135 -14.27 7.80 3.46
N ARG A 136 -14.66 7.74 2.19
CA ARG A 136 -15.31 6.55 1.62
C ARG A 136 -14.38 5.36 1.80
N ASP A 137 -14.94 4.19 2.09
CA ASP A 137 -14.14 2.96 2.11
C ASP A 137 -13.51 2.78 0.73
N ASN A 138 -12.24 2.39 0.68
CA ASN A 138 -11.57 2.11 -0.60
C ASN A 138 -12.29 0.99 -1.35
N ILE A 139 -12.95 0.08 -0.63
CA ILE A 139 -13.82 -0.94 -1.22
C ILE A 139 -15.03 -0.29 -1.91
N ASP A 140 -15.64 0.73 -1.32
CA ASP A 140 -16.78 1.44 -1.93
C ASP A 140 -16.39 2.14 -3.23
N VAL A 141 -15.22 2.79 -3.25
CA VAL A 141 -14.69 3.46 -4.45
C VAL A 141 -14.50 2.46 -5.59
N VAL A 142 -13.97 1.28 -5.28
CA VAL A 142 -13.78 0.21 -6.27
C VAL A 142 -15.11 -0.37 -6.73
N LEU A 143 -16.04 -0.62 -5.80
CA LEU A 143 -17.39 -1.10 -6.12
C LEU A 143 -18.14 -0.15 -7.07
N GLU A 144 -18.05 1.16 -6.83
CA GLU A 144 -18.66 2.18 -7.70
C GLU A 144 -18.05 2.21 -9.12
N ALA A 145 -16.77 1.84 -9.25
CA ALA A 145 -16.05 1.81 -10.52
C ALA A 145 -16.31 0.54 -11.35
N ILE A 146 -16.82 -0.52 -10.72
CA ILE A 146 -17.16 -1.77 -11.39
C ILE A 146 -18.50 -1.60 -12.14
N PRO A 147 -18.60 -2.02 -13.42
CA PRO A 147 -19.87 -1.99 -14.14
C PRO A 147 -20.97 -2.75 -13.41
N LYS A 148 -22.20 -2.20 -13.38
CA LYS A 148 -23.31 -2.77 -12.60
C LYS A 148 -23.71 -4.19 -13.05
N ASP A 149 -23.42 -4.55 -14.28
CA ASP A 149 -23.68 -5.85 -14.90
C ASP A 149 -22.46 -6.77 -14.90
N TYR A 150 -21.35 -6.35 -14.27
CA TYR A 150 -20.11 -7.13 -14.19
C TYR A 150 -20.31 -8.44 -13.40
N PHE A 151 -20.96 -8.36 -12.23
CA PHE A 151 -21.29 -9.53 -11.43
C PHE A 151 -22.69 -10.05 -11.76
N PRO A 152 -22.94 -11.37 -11.66
CA PRO A 152 -24.27 -11.94 -11.80
C PRO A 152 -25.28 -11.31 -10.83
N LYS A 153 -26.51 -11.10 -11.29
CA LYS A 153 -27.60 -10.57 -10.45
C LYS A 153 -27.99 -11.47 -9.29
N THR A 154 -27.59 -12.74 -9.33
CA THR A 154 -27.80 -13.72 -8.26
C THR A 154 -26.88 -13.50 -7.07
N LEU A 155 -25.77 -12.77 -7.26
CA LEU A 155 -24.80 -12.47 -6.21
C LEU A 155 -25.27 -11.26 -5.40
N SER A 156 -25.34 -11.40 -4.08
CA SER A 156 -25.66 -10.31 -3.15
C SER A 156 -24.55 -9.26 -3.07
N GLU A 157 -24.86 -8.05 -2.60
CA GLU A 157 -23.85 -7.00 -2.40
C GLU A 157 -22.79 -7.40 -1.37
N GLU A 158 -23.18 -8.17 -0.34
CA GLU A 158 -22.25 -8.70 0.67
C GLU A 158 -21.26 -9.69 0.05
N GLU A 159 -21.73 -10.64 -0.76
CA GLU A 159 -20.87 -11.59 -1.47
C GLU A 159 -19.91 -10.90 -2.44
N LYS A 160 -20.37 -9.86 -3.15
CA LYS A 160 -19.50 -9.02 -4.00
C LYS A 160 -18.39 -8.35 -3.18
N GLY A 161 -18.76 -7.73 -2.06
CA GLY A 161 -17.82 -7.08 -1.15
C GLY A 161 -16.76 -8.04 -0.62
N ILE A 162 -17.19 -9.22 -0.15
CA ILE A 162 -16.29 -10.29 0.31
C ILE A 162 -15.36 -10.75 -0.81
N GLY A 163 -15.87 -10.92 -2.03
CA GLY A 163 -15.08 -11.29 -3.20
C GLY A 163 -13.98 -10.28 -3.51
N ILE A 164 -14.33 -9.00 -3.57
CA ILE A 164 -13.37 -7.91 -3.81
C ILE A 164 -12.32 -7.84 -2.70
N GLN A 165 -12.74 -7.89 -1.43
CA GLN A 165 -11.84 -7.89 -0.28
C GLN A 165 -10.88 -9.08 -0.31
N THR A 166 -11.37 -10.26 -0.70
CA THR A 166 -10.55 -11.47 -0.85
C THR A 166 -9.50 -11.29 -1.93
N ALA A 167 -9.86 -10.72 -3.09
CA ALA A 167 -8.91 -10.44 -4.16
C ALA A 167 -7.79 -9.46 -3.71
N PHE A 168 -8.14 -8.39 -3.00
CA PHE A 168 -7.14 -7.46 -2.43
C PHE A 168 -6.26 -8.09 -1.35
N SER A 169 -6.82 -9.01 -0.55
CA SER A 169 -6.06 -9.75 0.46
C SER A 169 -5.03 -10.67 -0.18
N LEU A 170 -5.42 -11.37 -1.26
CA LEU A 170 -4.50 -12.18 -2.07
C LEU A 170 -3.42 -11.31 -2.70
N ALA A 171 -3.78 -10.17 -3.29
CA ALA A 171 -2.82 -9.23 -3.88
C ALA A 171 -1.81 -8.74 -2.84
N SER A 172 -2.29 -8.36 -1.65
CA SER A 172 -1.45 -7.88 -0.55
C SER A 172 -0.49 -8.96 -0.06
N LEU A 173 -0.94 -10.22 0.06
CA LEU A 173 -0.09 -11.35 0.43
C LEU A 173 0.97 -11.63 -0.63
N SER A 174 0.60 -11.65 -1.91
CA SER A 174 1.53 -11.88 -3.02
C SER A 174 2.60 -10.79 -3.08
N LEU A 175 2.21 -9.52 -2.96
CA LEU A 175 3.15 -8.41 -2.85
C LEU A 175 4.06 -8.59 -1.63
N LEU A 176 3.51 -8.85 -0.45
CA LEU A 176 4.32 -9.06 0.76
C LEU A 176 5.39 -10.15 0.56
N GLN A 177 5.03 -11.26 -0.09
CA GLN A 177 5.96 -12.33 -0.41
C GLN A 177 7.03 -11.87 -1.41
N SER A 178 6.64 -11.16 -2.49
CA SER A 178 7.57 -10.63 -3.50
C SER A 178 8.60 -9.66 -2.91
N PHE A 179 8.21 -8.82 -1.94
CA PHE A 179 9.12 -7.85 -1.31
C PHE A 179 9.92 -8.43 -0.14
N SER A 180 9.44 -9.49 0.53
CA SER A 180 10.16 -10.13 1.64
C SER A 180 11.43 -10.85 1.20
N ILE A 181 11.54 -11.18 -0.10
CA ILE A 181 12.71 -11.84 -0.69
C ILE A 181 13.91 -10.88 -0.74
N GLU A 182 13.68 -9.60 -1.02
CA GLU A 182 14.76 -8.59 -1.16
C GLU A 182 15.51 -8.34 0.16
N LYS A 183 14.84 -8.49 1.31
CA LYS A 183 15.48 -8.29 2.64
C LYS A 183 16.50 -9.36 3.02
N ARG A 184 16.65 -10.46 2.28
CA ARG A 184 17.62 -11.53 2.63
C ARG A 184 19.08 -11.15 2.39
N LYS A 185 19.37 -10.00 1.78
CA LYS A 185 20.74 -9.56 1.52
C LYS A 185 20.96 -8.07 1.80
N GLU A 186 21.29 -7.75 3.04
CA GLU A 186 22.19 -6.61 3.30
C GLU A 186 23.62 -7.09 2.99
N GLY A 187 23.97 -7.16 1.69
CA GLY A 187 25.28 -7.58 1.19
C GLY A 187 25.25 -7.91 -0.31
N LEU A 188 26.28 -7.51 -1.06
CA LEU A 188 26.44 -7.68 -2.53
C LEU A 188 25.78 -8.99 -3.04
N SER A 189 24.68 -8.88 -3.80
CA SER A 189 23.99 -10.06 -4.36
C SER A 189 24.78 -10.62 -5.54
N ASP A 190 24.94 -11.95 -5.54
CA ASP A 190 25.46 -12.69 -6.69
C ASP A 190 24.39 -12.64 -7.81
N PRO A 191 24.76 -12.40 -9.08
CA PRO A 191 23.83 -12.49 -10.21
C PRO A 191 23.02 -13.80 -10.29
N GLU A 192 23.54 -14.90 -9.73
CA GLU A 192 22.83 -16.19 -9.67
C GLU A 192 21.69 -16.17 -8.65
N ASP A 193 21.87 -15.50 -7.51
CA ASP A 193 20.80 -15.27 -6.52
C ASP A 193 19.67 -14.40 -7.09
N ASP A 194 20.01 -13.39 -7.91
CA ASP A 194 19.01 -12.54 -8.55
C ASP A 194 18.10 -13.35 -9.49
N LYS A 195 18.63 -14.32 -10.24
CA LYS A 195 17.84 -15.18 -11.14
C LYS A 195 16.91 -16.11 -10.37
N GLU A 196 17.38 -16.74 -9.30
CA GLU A 196 16.55 -17.60 -8.46
C GLU A 196 15.41 -16.80 -7.80
N GLN A 197 15.68 -15.55 -7.40
CA GLN A 197 14.66 -14.66 -6.86
C GLN A 197 13.60 -14.28 -7.89
N GLU A 198 13.99 -13.90 -9.10
CA GLU A 198 13.02 -13.61 -10.17
C GLU A 198 12.16 -14.86 -10.47
N ALA A 199 12.77 -16.04 -10.55
CA ALA A 199 12.04 -17.29 -10.78
C ALA A 199 11.03 -17.59 -9.65
N PHE A 200 11.39 -17.33 -8.40
CA PHE A 200 10.46 -17.50 -7.28
C PHE A 200 9.33 -16.45 -7.29
N ILE A 201 9.62 -15.21 -7.71
CA ILE A 201 8.60 -14.17 -7.89
C ILE A 201 7.63 -14.54 -9.02
N GLU A 202 8.13 -15.10 -10.12
CA GLU A 202 7.28 -15.64 -11.18
C GLU A 202 6.33 -16.73 -10.66
N GLN A 203 6.81 -17.60 -9.76
CA GLN A 203 5.96 -18.61 -9.11
C GLN A 203 4.89 -17.96 -8.21
N ILE A 204 5.24 -16.92 -7.44
CA ILE A 204 4.27 -16.17 -6.62
C ILE A 204 3.18 -15.56 -7.51
N LEU A 205 3.57 -14.89 -8.61
CA LEU A 205 2.63 -14.29 -9.56
C LEU A 205 1.75 -15.34 -10.24
N TYR A 206 2.33 -16.48 -10.60
CA TYR A 206 1.57 -17.60 -11.18
C TYR A 206 0.49 -18.11 -10.21
N VAL A 207 0.85 -18.36 -8.95
CA VAL A 207 -0.09 -18.82 -7.93
C VAL A 207 -1.19 -17.77 -7.69
N PHE A 208 -0.81 -16.50 -7.58
CA PHE A 208 -1.74 -15.38 -7.43
C PHE A 208 -2.77 -15.33 -8.57
N GLN A 209 -2.30 -15.37 -9.82
CA GLN A 209 -3.18 -15.37 -11.00
C GLN A 209 -4.17 -16.54 -10.97
N LYS A 210 -3.71 -17.75 -10.58
CA LYS A 210 -4.58 -18.92 -10.44
C LYS A 210 -5.64 -18.74 -9.34
N GLN A 211 -5.27 -18.14 -8.21
CA GLN A 211 -6.21 -17.85 -7.13
C GLN A 211 -7.25 -16.81 -7.56
N ILE A 212 -6.84 -15.75 -8.28
CA ILE A 212 -7.76 -14.76 -8.83
C ILE A 212 -8.71 -15.37 -9.86
N GLN A 213 -8.22 -16.22 -10.78
CA GLN A 213 -9.06 -16.93 -11.75
C GLN A 213 -10.11 -17.82 -11.07
N LEU A 214 -9.73 -18.53 -10.00
CA LEU A 214 -10.65 -19.36 -9.23
C LEU A 214 -11.71 -18.52 -8.52
N LEU A 215 -11.31 -17.38 -7.94
CA LEU A 215 -12.22 -16.45 -7.27
C LEU A 215 -13.19 -15.81 -8.26
N GLU A 216 -12.70 -15.36 -9.41
CA GLU A 216 -13.52 -14.82 -10.51
C GLU A 216 -14.58 -15.83 -10.96
N LYS A 217 -14.17 -17.09 -11.18
CA LYS A 217 -15.09 -18.17 -11.53
C LYS A 217 -16.13 -18.43 -10.44
N ALA A 218 -15.73 -18.42 -9.16
CA ALA A 218 -16.64 -18.62 -8.04
C ALA A 218 -17.69 -17.51 -7.92
N LEU A 219 -17.35 -16.28 -8.34
CA LEU A 219 -18.25 -15.12 -8.33
C LEU A 219 -19.03 -14.95 -9.65
N GLY A 220 -18.93 -15.94 -10.55
CA GLY A 220 -19.68 -16.01 -11.80
C GLY A 220 -19.14 -15.16 -12.93
N GLY A 221 -17.82 -14.89 -12.95
CA GLY A 221 -17.12 -14.35 -14.13
C GLY A 221 -17.30 -15.25 -15.37
N LYS A 222 -17.36 -14.63 -16.56
CA LYS A 222 -17.57 -15.34 -17.83
C LYS A 222 -16.35 -16.21 -18.18
N GLU A 223 -16.59 -17.45 -18.60
CA GLU A 223 -15.59 -18.29 -19.29
C GLU A 223 -15.23 -17.73 -20.67
#